data_AF-A0A968U2P5-F1
#
_entry.id   AF-A0A968U2P5-F1
#
_cell.length_a   1.000
_cell.length_b   1.000
_cell.length_c   1.000
_cell.angle_alpha   90.00
_cell.angle_beta   90.00
_cell.angle_gamma   90.00
#
_symmetry.space_group_name_H-M   'P 1'
#
loop_
_entity.id
_entity.type
_entity.pdbx_description
1 polymer ?
#
loop_
_entity_poly.entity_id
_entity_poly.type
_entity_poly.pdbx_seq_one_letter_code
_entity_poly.pdbx_strand_id
1 'polypeptide(L)'
;MTIETEYRATDATGVEIHLNQPAERIVCLTATGIDALAELGLEPIGYLAQGIADRPEFFGDRAQQFTSIGSWMLPNLKAIRNL
;
A
#
# COMPACT_ATOMS: atom_id res chain seq x y z
N MET A 1 -14.18 4.08 29.15
CA MET A 1 -13.48 2.80 28.93
C MET A 1 -13.32 2.66 27.43
N THR A 2 -12.20 3.13 26.89
CA THR A 2 -11.90 3.01 25.46
C THR A 2 -11.38 1.60 25.26
N ILE A 3 -12.06 0.79 24.45
CA ILE A 3 -11.54 -0.51 24.06
C ILE A 3 -10.39 -0.21 23.11
N GLU A 4 -9.15 -0.46 23.53
CA GLU A 4 -8.01 -0.44 22.61
C GLU A 4 -8.14 -1.66 21.70
N THR A 5 -8.74 -1.45 20.53
CA THR A 5 -8.83 -2.49 19.51
C THR A 5 -7.48 -2.62 18.84
N GLU A 6 -6.74 -3.67 19.21
CA GLU A 6 -5.51 -4.07 18.55
C GLU A 6 -5.83 -4.94 17.33
N TYR A 7 -5.33 -4.55 16.16
CA TYR A 7 -5.46 -5.33 14.92
C TYR A 7 -4.24 -6.23 14.77
N ARG A 8 -4.47 -7.52 14.59
CA ARG A 8 -3.43 -8.55 14.48
C ARG A 8 -3.60 -9.36 13.20
N ALA A 9 -2.48 -9.61 12.51
CA ALA A 9 -2.44 -10.49 11.35
C ALA A 9 -1.10 -11.21 11.28
N THR A 10 -1.07 -12.43 10.76
CA THR A 10 0.17 -13.14 10.45
C THR A 10 0.45 -13.03 8.97
N ASP A 11 1.65 -12.59 8.60
CA ASP A 11 2.04 -12.49 7.19
C ASP A 11 2.52 -13.83 6.62
N ALA A 12 2.84 -13.84 5.32
CA ALA A 12 3.31 -15.04 4.62
C ALA A 12 4.69 -15.55 5.10
N THR A 13 5.42 -14.77 5.89
CA THR A 13 6.70 -15.15 6.50
C THR A 13 6.54 -15.74 7.90
N GLY A 14 5.31 -15.74 8.45
CA GLY A 14 5.00 -16.19 9.80
C GLY A 14 5.21 -15.12 10.87
N VAL A 15 5.44 -13.86 10.48
CA VAL A 15 5.58 -12.74 11.42
C VAL A 15 4.20 -12.23 11.83
N GLU A 16 3.98 -12.01 13.14
CA GLU A 16 2.78 -11.34 13.65
C GLU A 16 2.94 -9.82 13.51
N ILE A 17 2.00 -9.20 12.79
CA ILE A 17 1.90 -7.76 12.57
C ILE A 17 0.83 -7.22 13.51
N HIS A 18 1.18 -6.18 14.26
CA HIS A 18 0.30 -5.52 15.22
C HIS A 18 0.09 -4.06 14.81
N LEU A 19 -1.16 -3.62 14.78
CA LEU A 19 -1.51 -2.21 14.60
C LEU A 19 -2.44 -1.77 15.73
N ASN A 20 -2.09 -0.67 16.39
CA ASN A 20 -2.91 -0.10 17.47
C ASN A 20 -4.12 0.69 16.94
N GLN A 21 -4.13 0.97 15.63
CA GLN A 21 -5.20 1.64 14.90
C GLN A 21 -5.14 1.20 13.43
N PRO A 22 -6.22 1.34 12.64
CA PRO A 22 -6.18 1.06 11.21
C PRO A 22 -5.07 1.86 10.50
N ALA A 23 -4.43 1.25 9.50
CA ALA A 23 -3.40 1.94 8.72
C ALA A 23 -4.03 2.98 7.78
N GLU A 24 -3.62 4.24 7.91
CA GLU A 24 -4.13 5.35 7.10
C GLU A 24 -3.22 5.70 5.90
N ARG A 25 -1.98 5.20 5.92
CA ARG A 25 -0.92 5.57 4.99
C ARG A 25 -0.24 4.31 4.48
N ILE A 26 -0.66 3.85 3.30
CA ILE A 26 -0.29 2.53 2.77
C ILE A 26 0.60 2.68 1.53
N VAL A 27 1.67 1.89 1.47
CA VAL A 27 2.55 1.79 0.30
C VAL A 27 2.42 0.39 -0.29
N CYS A 28 2.16 0.30 -1.59
CA CYS A 28 2.02 -0.97 -2.30
C CYS A 28 3.28 -1.35 -3.06
N LEU A 29 3.84 -2.51 -2.73
CA LEU A 29 5.04 -3.07 -3.37
C LEU A 29 4.73 -4.15 -4.41
N THR A 30 3.46 -4.38 -4.72
CA THR A 30 3.02 -5.40 -5.69
C THR A 30 1.76 -4.95 -6.42
N ALA A 31 1.51 -5.53 -7.59
CA ALA A 31 0.24 -5.37 -8.30
C ALA A 31 -0.94 -5.86 -7.45
N THR A 32 -0.80 -6.98 -6.76
CA THR A 32 -1.84 -7.51 -5.85
C THR A 32 -2.18 -6.55 -4.72
N GLY A 33 -1.21 -5.80 -4.19
CA GLY A 33 -1.49 -4.77 -3.20
C GLY A 33 -2.33 -3.62 -3.76
N ILE A 34 -2.04 -3.20 -5.00
CA ILE A 34 -2.82 -2.16 -5.69
C ILE A 34 -4.25 -2.62 -5.96
N ASP A 35 -4.40 -3.84 -6.48
CA ASP A 35 -5.69 -4.48 -6.71
C ASP A 35 -6.53 -4.56 -5.43
N ALA A 36 -5.96 -5.07 -4.34
CA ALA A 36 -6.65 -5.16 -3.06
C ALA A 36 -7.08 -3.79 -2.51
N LEU A 37 -6.25 -2.75 -2.64
CA LEU A 37 -6.64 -1.40 -2.21
C LEU A 37 -7.79 -0.85 -3.08
N ALA A 38 -7.73 -1.03 -4.40
CA ALA A 38 -8.77 -0.56 -5.31
C ALA A 38 -10.13 -1.20 -4.99
N GLU A 39 -10.17 -2.52 -4.80
CA GLU A 39 -11.38 -3.28 -4.43
C GLU A 39 -11.95 -2.87 -3.05
N LEU A 40 -11.08 -2.46 -2.12
CA LEU A 40 -11.48 -1.97 -0.80
C LEU A 40 -11.81 -0.47 -0.77
N GLY A 41 -11.70 0.24 -1.90
CA GLY A 41 -11.90 1.69 -1.98
C GLY A 41 -10.85 2.50 -1.21
N LEU A 42 -9.64 1.95 -1.04
CA LEU A 42 -8.51 2.57 -0.36
C LEU A 42 -7.50 3.11 -1.37
N GLU A 43 -6.74 4.13 -0.98
CA GLU A 43 -5.72 4.76 -1.82
C GLU A 43 -4.32 4.57 -1.23
N PRO A 44 -3.33 4.17 -2.05
CA PRO A 44 -1.94 4.15 -1.61
C PRO A 44 -1.38 5.58 -1.58
N ILE A 45 -0.45 5.85 -0.66
CA ILE A 45 0.38 7.06 -0.70
C ILE A 45 1.62 6.88 -1.58
N GLY A 46 1.97 5.62 -1.87
CA GLY A 46 3.07 5.27 -2.76
C GLY A 46 2.87 3.92 -3.46
N TYR A 47 3.34 3.83 -4.69
CA TYR A 47 3.21 2.65 -5.53
C TYR A 47 4.43 2.45 -6.44
N LEU A 48 4.60 1.24 -6.96
CA LEU A 48 5.61 0.95 -7.96
C LEU A 48 5.19 1.49 -9.34
N ALA A 49 6.01 2.37 -9.92
CA ALA A 49 5.74 2.95 -11.23
C ALA A 49 5.67 1.90 -12.35
N GLN A 50 4.94 2.24 -13.42
CA GLN A 50 4.75 1.40 -14.61
C GLN A 50 4.07 0.05 -14.32
N GLY A 51 3.31 -0.03 -13.23
CA GLY A 51 2.52 -1.19 -12.82
C GLY A 51 1.09 -1.17 -13.37
N ILE A 52 0.15 -1.75 -12.62
CA ILE A 52 -1.27 -1.81 -13.00
C ILE A 52 -2.06 -0.55 -12.58
N ALA A 53 -1.51 0.30 -11.71
CA ALA A 53 -2.26 1.38 -11.07
C ALA A 53 -2.83 2.41 -12.06
N ASP A 54 -2.15 2.64 -13.19
CA ASP A 54 -2.55 3.59 -14.24
C ASP A 54 -3.63 3.03 -15.18
N ARG A 55 -4.04 1.77 -15.02
CA ARG A 55 -5.15 1.23 -15.79
C ARG A 55 -6.48 1.80 -15.25
N PRO A 56 -7.44 2.14 -16.14
CA PRO A 56 -8.73 2.72 -15.73
C PRO A 56 -9.52 1.90 -14.71
N GLU A 57 -9.38 0.57 -14.74
CA GLU A 57 -10.02 -0.37 -13.81
C GLU A 57 -9.47 -0.30 -12.38
N PHE A 58 -8.29 0.31 -12.17
CA PHE A 58 -7.74 0.57 -10.84
C PHE A 58 -7.87 2.06 -10.50
N PHE A 59 -6.84 2.86 -10.77
CA PHE A 59 -6.83 4.29 -10.44
C PHE A 59 -6.77 5.20 -11.68
N GLY A 60 -6.43 4.69 -12.86
CA GLY A 60 -6.32 5.49 -14.08
C GLY A 60 -5.39 6.69 -13.92
N ASP A 61 -5.81 7.85 -14.43
CA ASP A 61 -5.06 9.11 -14.31
C ASP A 61 -4.84 9.53 -12.84
N ARG A 62 -5.69 9.08 -11.91
CA ARG A 62 -5.51 9.31 -10.47
C ARG A 62 -4.33 8.55 -9.90
N ALA A 63 -3.67 7.65 -10.63
CA ALA A 63 -2.41 7.09 -10.16
C ALA A 63 -1.29 8.15 -10.05
N GLN A 64 -1.37 9.24 -10.83
CA GLN A 64 -0.35 10.28 -10.89
C GLN A 64 -0.24 11.14 -9.61
N GLN A 65 -1.25 11.13 -8.75
CA GLN A 65 -1.20 11.79 -7.42
C GLN A 65 -0.43 10.97 -6.38
N PHE A 66 -0.16 9.69 -6.64
CA PHE A 66 0.58 8.82 -5.73
C PHE A 66 2.07 8.90 -5.98
N THR A 67 2.88 8.70 -4.94
CA THR A 67 4.34 8.78 -5.08
C THR A 67 4.87 7.51 -5.71
N SER A 68 5.61 7.64 -6.82
CA SER A 68 6.39 6.51 -7.34
C SER A 68 7.51 6.16 -6.37
N ILE A 69 7.53 4.91 -5.93
CA ILE A 69 8.54 4.35 -5.02
C ILE A 69 9.49 3.39 -5.75
N GLY A 70 9.74 3.63 -7.04
CA GLY A 70 10.64 2.80 -7.86
C GLY A 70 9.92 1.68 -8.61
N SER A 71 10.64 0.60 -8.90
CA SER A 71 10.12 -0.55 -9.68
C SER A 71 10.05 -1.81 -8.82
N TRP A 72 9.28 -2.80 -9.24
CA TRP A 72 9.15 -4.06 -8.51
C TRP A 72 10.48 -4.77 -8.24
N MET A 73 11.39 -4.73 -9.22
CA MET A 73 12.74 -5.29 -9.09
C MET A 73 13.64 -4.45 -8.18
N LEU A 74 13.42 -3.13 -8.11
CA LEU A 74 14.24 -2.18 -7.36
C LEU A 74 13.37 -1.14 -6.65
N PRO A 75 12.68 -1.52 -5.55
CA PRO A 75 11.93 -0.57 -4.75
C PRO A 75 12.87 0.48 -4.13
N ASN A 76 12.47 1.73 -4.17
CA ASN A 76 13.23 2.85 -3.61
C ASN A 76 12.92 3.00 -2.12
N LEU A 77 13.67 2.27 -1.29
CA LEU A 77 13.53 2.30 0.16
C LEU A 77 13.73 3.70 0.77
N LYS A 78 14.56 4.54 0.14
CA LYS A 78 14.78 5.93 0.57
C LYS A 78 13.54 6.79 0.32
N ALA A 79 12.86 6.59 -0.80
CA ALA A 79 11.58 7.25 -1.08
C ALA A 79 10.52 6.80 -0.07
N ILE A 80 10.37 5.48 0.14
CA ILE A 80 9.39 4.91 1.08
C ILE A 80 9.59 5.47 2.50
N ARG A 81 10.84 5.56 2.98
CA ARG A 81 11.15 6.09 4.30
C ARG A 81 10.73 7.55 4.50
N ASN A 82 10.69 8.33 3.41
CA ASN A 82 10.43 9.76 3.44
C ASN A 82 8.98 10.12 3.14
N LEU A 83 8.10 9.13 3.02
CA LEU A 83 6.68 9.34 2.74
C LEU A 83 5.93 9.89 3.93
#